data_AF-A0A0J9VU14-F1
#
_entry.id   AF-A0A0J9VU14-F1
#
_cell.length_a   1.000
_cell.length_b   1.000
_cell.length_c   1.000
_cell.angle_alpha   90.00
_cell.angle_beta   90.00
_cell.angle_gamma   90.00
#
_symmetry.space_group_name_H-M   'P 1'
#
loop_
_entity.id
_entity.type
_entity.pdbx_description
1 polymer ?
#
loop_
_entity_poly.entity_id
_entity_poly.type
_entity_poly.pdbx_seq_one_letter_code
_entity_poly.pdbx_strand_id
1 'polypeptide(L)'
;MNYWLNDKLKNKNISSPFSVEKFFNKIKVYDNNFDKEKFLLGKIYELNDDVLENMRLLHNIYDKYYKIYRILEGKATGQEESCLSYFYECINEYKYAKIKCIVNNNSKFCEALDEFKDNYKLLYHKSNELVKCNMKEIKELPTQEEIVIMYHNLLKNVKNEKHSTTAVVGSFLGLFSTVTLFYKVTKIYL
;
A
#
# COMPACT_ATOMS: atom_id res chain seq x y z
N MET A 1 -11.40 -14.12 -8.79
CA MET A 1 -10.60 -14.98 -9.67
C MET A 1 -9.59 -14.18 -10.51
N ASN A 2 -10.01 -13.21 -11.34
CA ASN A 2 -9.09 -12.48 -12.22
C ASN A 2 -7.92 -11.80 -11.47
N TYR A 3 -8.25 -11.07 -10.39
CA TYR A 3 -7.26 -10.50 -9.46
C TYR A 3 -6.24 -11.55 -8.99
N TRP A 4 -6.71 -12.63 -8.37
CA TRP A 4 -5.88 -13.67 -7.78
C TRP A 4 -4.91 -14.27 -8.81
N LEU A 5 -5.39 -14.53 -10.03
CA LEU A 5 -4.55 -15.08 -11.08
C LEU A 5 -3.46 -14.10 -11.53
N ASN A 6 -3.82 -12.84 -11.76
CA ASN A 6 -2.88 -11.77 -12.08
C ASN A 6 -1.81 -11.61 -10.99
N ASP A 7 -2.24 -11.59 -9.72
CA ASP A 7 -1.36 -11.46 -8.57
C ASP A 7 -0.34 -12.59 -8.49
N LYS A 8 -0.79 -13.85 -8.64
CA LYS A 8 0.09 -15.03 -8.55
C LYS A 8 1.08 -15.12 -9.71
N LEU A 9 0.67 -14.77 -10.92
CA LEU A 9 1.56 -14.81 -12.08
C LEU A 9 2.62 -13.70 -12.03
N LYS A 10 2.24 -12.47 -11.64
CA LYS A 10 3.18 -11.34 -11.55
C LYS A 10 4.11 -11.42 -10.33
N ASN A 11 3.65 -11.91 -9.17
CA ASN A 11 4.49 -11.99 -7.95
C ASN A 11 5.62 -13.02 -8.03
N LYS A 12 5.48 -14.07 -8.84
CA LYS A 12 6.47 -15.15 -8.88
C LYS A 12 7.65 -14.88 -9.81
N ASN A 13 7.75 -13.69 -10.42
CA ASN A 13 8.73 -13.39 -11.48
C ASN A 13 8.89 -14.58 -12.44
N ILE A 14 7.78 -15.25 -12.78
CA ILE A 14 7.82 -16.40 -13.68
C ILE A 14 8.27 -15.82 -15.01
N SER A 15 9.55 -16.04 -15.31
CA SER A 15 10.34 -15.42 -16.38
C SER A 15 9.97 -15.98 -17.76
N SER A 16 8.70 -16.28 -17.99
CA SER A 16 8.21 -17.02 -19.14
C SER A 16 6.82 -16.51 -19.57
N PRO A 17 6.48 -16.52 -20.86
CA PRO A 17 5.53 -15.61 -21.52
C PRO A 17 4.06 -16.03 -21.34
N PHE A 18 3.69 -16.44 -20.14
CA PHE A 18 2.34 -16.87 -19.80
C PHE A 18 1.52 -15.66 -19.39
N SER A 19 0.87 -15.05 -20.38
CA SER A 19 -0.22 -14.12 -20.09
C SER A 19 -1.32 -14.84 -19.30
N VAL A 20 -2.06 -14.07 -18.50
CA VAL A 20 -3.22 -14.52 -17.73
C VAL A 20 -4.19 -15.33 -18.60
N GLU A 21 -4.42 -14.84 -19.82
CA GLU A 21 -5.29 -15.49 -20.82
C GLU A 21 -4.74 -16.84 -21.30
N LYS A 22 -3.43 -16.94 -21.58
CA LYS A 22 -2.81 -18.21 -21.99
C LYS A 22 -2.92 -19.25 -20.89
N PHE A 23 -2.70 -18.85 -19.63
CA PHE A 23 -2.85 -19.75 -18.49
C PHE A 23 -4.30 -20.24 -18.36
N PHE A 24 -5.26 -19.33 -18.43
CA PHE A 24 -6.69 -19.65 -18.37
C PHE A 24 -7.14 -20.58 -19.49
N ASN A 25 -6.71 -20.33 -20.74
CA ASN A 25 -6.99 -21.19 -21.87
C ASN A 25 -6.38 -22.59 -21.71
N LYS A 26 -5.18 -22.68 -21.14
CA LYS A 26 -4.55 -23.98 -20.86
C LYS A 26 -5.34 -24.79 -19.81
N ILE A 27 -5.88 -24.14 -18.78
CA ILE A 27 -6.78 -24.81 -17.82
C ILE A 27 -8.02 -25.33 -18.52
N LYS A 28 -8.65 -24.53 -19.39
CA LYS A 28 -9.86 -24.95 -20.13
C LYS A 28 -9.63 -26.14 -21.05
N VAL A 29 -8.44 -26.25 -21.65
CA VAL A 29 -8.06 -27.41 -22.48
C VAL A 29 -7.82 -28.65 -21.62
N TYR A 30 -7.19 -28.47 -20.45
CA TYR A 30 -6.91 -29.57 -19.53
C TYR A 30 -8.18 -30.11 -18.85
N ASP A 31 -9.08 -29.20 -18.46
CA ASP A 31 -10.38 -29.51 -17.89
C ASP A 31 -11.48 -28.72 -18.62
N ASN A 32 -12.10 -29.39 -19.59
CA ASN A 32 -13.19 -28.83 -20.38
C ASN A 32 -14.45 -28.49 -19.54
N ASN A 33 -14.55 -28.99 -18.30
CA ASN A 33 -15.65 -28.66 -17.39
C ASN A 33 -15.39 -27.38 -16.57
N PHE A 34 -14.14 -26.93 -16.44
CA PHE A 34 -13.74 -25.81 -15.57
C PHE A 34 -14.54 -24.51 -15.78
N ASP A 35 -14.86 -24.19 -17.04
CA ASP A 35 -15.66 -23.02 -17.43
C ASP A 35 -16.67 -23.40 -18.52
N LYS A 36 -17.31 -24.57 -18.38
CA LYS A 36 -18.25 -25.11 -19.37
C LYS A 36 -19.40 -24.15 -19.67
N GLU A 37 -19.91 -23.49 -18.62
CA GLU A 37 -20.98 -22.50 -18.69
C GLU A 37 -20.49 -21.10 -19.10
N LYS A 38 -19.18 -20.95 -19.37
CA LYS A 38 -18.56 -19.71 -19.84
C LYS A 38 -18.74 -18.51 -18.91
N PHE A 39 -18.91 -18.73 -17.60
CA PHE A 39 -19.04 -17.65 -16.61
C PHE A 39 -17.81 -16.74 -16.55
N LEU A 40 -16.63 -17.28 -16.86
CA LEU A 40 -15.34 -16.59 -16.80
C LEU A 40 -14.91 -16.01 -18.16
N LEU A 41 -15.66 -16.29 -19.23
CA LEU A 41 -15.36 -15.77 -20.58
C LEU A 41 -15.37 -14.24 -20.58
N GLY A 42 -14.27 -13.64 -21.06
CA GLY A 42 -14.08 -12.18 -21.07
C GLY A 42 -13.86 -11.55 -19.69
N LYS A 43 -13.85 -12.33 -18.61
CA LYS A 43 -13.61 -11.85 -17.23
C LYS A 43 -12.20 -12.16 -16.72
N ILE A 44 -11.45 -12.97 -17.45
CA ILE A 44 -10.05 -13.31 -17.15
C ILE A 44 -9.17 -12.64 -18.19
N TYR A 45 -8.45 -11.61 -17.76
CA TYR A 45 -7.65 -10.72 -18.62
C TYR A 45 -6.53 -10.11 -17.80
N GLU A 46 -5.52 -9.58 -18.48
CA GLU A 46 -4.39 -8.93 -17.83
C GLU A 46 -4.78 -7.59 -17.21
N LEU A 47 -4.53 -7.44 -15.91
CA LEU A 47 -4.77 -6.20 -15.18
C LEU A 47 -3.58 -5.26 -15.36
N ASN A 48 -3.87 -3.98 -15.62
CA ASN A 48 -2.90 -2.90 -15.42
C ASN A 48 -2.33 -2.98 -14.01
N ASP A 49 -1.03 -2.70 -13.87
CA ASP A 49 -0.30 -2.72 -12.61
C ASP A 49 -0.96 -1.83 -11.55
N ASP A 50 -1.44 -0.63 -11.90
CA ASP A 50 -2.15 0.25 -10.96
C ASP A 50 -3.43 -0.40 -10.41
N VAL A 51 -4.21 -1.05 -11.29
CA VAL A 51 -5.44 -1.74 -10.91
C VAL A 51 -5.11 -2.95 -10.05
N LEU A 52 -4.07 -3.70 -10.41
CA LEU A 52 -3.63 -4.86 -9.63
C LEU A 52 -3.16 -4.44 -8.24
N GLU A 53 -2.38 -3.36 -8.15
CA GLU A 53 -1.91 -2.83 -6.87
C GLU A 53 -3.07 -2.33 -6.00
N ASN A 54 -4.05 -1.64 -6.58
CA ASN A 54 -5.27 -1.24 -5.87
C ASN A 54 -6.04 -2.47 -5.34
N MET A 55 -6.16 -3.54 -6.14
CA MET A 55 -6.78 -4.78 -5.70
C MET A 55 -5.97 -5.50 -4.62
N ARG A 56 -4.63 -5.42 -4.62
CA ARG A 56 -3.77 -5.94 -3.54
C ARG A 56 -4.04 -5.22 -2.22
N LEU A 57 -4.14 -3.89 -2.25
CA LEU A 57 -4.47 -3.09 -1.07
C LEU A 57 -5.83 -3.48 -0.50
N LEU A 58 -6.87 -3.56 -1.35
CA LEU A 58 -8.19 -4.03 -0.91
C LEU A 58 -8.13 -5.45 -0.33
N HIS A 59 -7.44 -6.36 -1.00
CA HIS A 59 -7.30 -7.74 -0.53
C HIS A 59 -6.64 -7.80 0.86
N ASN A 60 -5.56 -7.05 1.08
CA ASN A 60 -4.86 -7.05 2.37
C ASN A 60 -5.73 -6.47 3.49
N ILE A 61 -6.46 -5.39 3.22
CA ILE A 61 -7.42 -4.79 4.14
C ILE A 61 -8.51 -5.80 4.52
N TYR A 62 -9.10 -6.48 3.54
CA TYR A 62 -10.12 -7.52 3.79
C TYR A 62 -9.55 -8.75 4.50
N ASP A 63 -8.30 -9.16 4.23
CA ASP A 63 -7.62 -10.23 4.95
C ASP A 63 -7.54 -9.93 6.46
N LYS A 64 -7.15 -8.70 6.84
CA LYS A 64 -7.14 -8.28 8.25
C LYS A 64 -8.53 -8.23 8.85
N TYR A 65 -9.49 -7.67 8.12
CA TYR A 65 -10.90 -7.66 8.53
C TYR A 65 -11.42 -9.07 8.85
N TYR A 66 -11.17 -10.05 7.98
CA TYR A 66 -11.65 -11.42 8.20
C TYR A 66 -10.92 -12.14 9.32
N LYS A 67 -9.63 -11.85 9.56
CA LYS A 67 -8.90 -12.34 10.74
C LYS A 67 -9.53 -11.82 12.03
N ILE A 68 -9.78 -10.51 12.11
CA ILE A 68 -10.47 -9.90 13.25
C ILE A 68 -11.86 -10.54 13.44
N TYR A 69 -12.65 -10.63 12.36
CA TYR A 69 -13.98 -11.24 12.40
C TYR A 69 -13.94 -12.67 12.95
N ARG A 70 -13.01 -13.52 12.49
CA ARG A 70 -12.86 -14.89 12.98
C ARG A 70 -12.49 -14.95 14.47
N ILE A 71 -11.62 -14.05 14.94
CA ILE A 71 -11.27 -13.95 16.37
C ILE A 71 -12.50 -13.61 17.20
N LEU A 72 -13.27 -12.58 16.80
CA LEU A 72 -14.49 -12.18 17.49
C LEU A 72 -15.50 -13.33 17.56
N GLU A 73 -15.68 -14.05 16.45
CA GLU A 73 -16.54 -15.24 16.35
C GLU A 73 -16.02 -16.46 17.15
N GLY A 74 -14.80 -16.42 17.69
CA GLY A 74 -14.21 -17.59 18.36
C GLY A 74 -13.84 -18.72 17.38
N LYS A 75 -13.68 -18.39 16.10
CA LYS A 75 -13.34 -19.31 15.00
C LYS A 75 -11.87 -19.15 14.55
N ALA A 76 -11.08 -18.39 15.29
CA ALA A 76 -9.64 -18.26 15.10
C ALA A 76 -8.97 -19.63 15.26
N THR A 77 -8.04 -19.97 14.37
CA THR A 77 -7.32 -21.25 14.40
C THR A 77 -5.83 -20.99 14.54
N GLY A 78 -5.23 -21.40 15.67
CA GLY A 78 -3.79 -21.27 15.94
C GLY A 78 -3.45 -20.13 16.90
N GLN A 79 -2.16 -19.81 16.99
CA GLN A 79 -1.65 -18.58 17.61
C GLN A 79 -1.88 -17.41 16.65
N GLU A 80 -3.15 -17.09 16.36
CA GLU A 80 -3.45 -15.83 15.68
C GLU A 80 -2.99 -14.68 16.60
N GLU A 81 -2.29 -13.70 16.03
CA GLU A 81 -1.81 -12.52 16.76
C GLU A 81 -2.95 -11.88 17.56
N SER A 82 -2.60 -11.05 18.55
CA SER A 82 -3.63 -10.30 19.27
C SER A 82 -4.47 -9.51 18.26
N CYS A 83 -5.79 -9.56 18.43
CA CYS A 83 -6.78 -8.82 17.63
C CYS A 83 -6.38 -7.36 17.36
N LEU A 84 -5.67 -6.75 18.31
CA LEU A 84 -5.14 -5.41 18.24
C LEU A 84 -4.13 -5.20 17.09
N SER A 85 -3.24 -6.17 16.85
CA SER A 85 -2.27 -6.13 15.75
C SER A 85 -2.99 -5.99 14.41
N TYR A 86 -3.97 -6.85 14.16
CA TYR A 86 -4.77 -6.82 12.94
C TYR A 86 -5.57 -5.54 12.78
N PHE A 87 -6.12 -4.99 13.87
CA PHE A 87 -6.77 -3.68 13.83
C PHE A 87 -5.81 -2.57 13.41
N TYR A 88 -4.60 -2.51 14.00
CA TYR A 88 -3.61 -1.51 13.64
C TYR A 88 -3.14 -1.63 12.20
N GLU A 89 -2.84 -2.84 11.74
CA GLU A 89 -2.48 -3.10 10.35
C GLU A 89 -3.60 -2.68 9.39
N CYS A 90 -4.84 -3.07 9.69
CA CYS A 90 -6.00 -2.72 8.88
C CYS A 90 -6.19 -1.20 8.76
N ILE A 91 -6.09 -0.47 9.87
CA ILE A 91 -6.23 1.00 9.88
C ILE A 91 -5.10 1.65 9.07
N ASN A 92 -3.87 1.17 9.20
CA ASN A 92 -2.71 1.72 8.50
C ASN A 92 -2.79 1.47 7.00
N GLU A 93 -3.16 0.26 6.58
CA GLU A 93 -3.36 -0.05 5.17
C GLU A 93 -4.53 0.74 4.57
N TYR A 94 -5.63 0.90 5.31
CA TYR A 94 -6.76 1.73 4.88
C TYR A 94 -6.37 3.20 4.68
N LYS A 95 -5.58 3.78 5.60
CA LYS A 95 -5.04 5.15 5.45
C LYS A 95 -4.26 5.30 4.16
N TYR A 96 -3.32 4.39 3.93
CA TYR A 96 -2.51 4.39 2.71
C TYR A 96 -3.38 4.26 1.45
N ALA A 97 -4.34 3.33 1.46
CA ALA A 97 -5.26 3.12 0.35
C ALA A 97 -6.14 4.35 0.06
N LYS A 98 -6.68 5.03 1.08
CA LYS A 98 -7.47 6.26 0.91
C LYS A 98 -6.63 7.41 0.37
N ILE A 99 -5.38 7.57 0.81
CA ILE A 99 -4.46 8.56 0.23
C ILE A 99 -4.21 8.25 -1.24
N LYS A 100 -3.96 6.98 -1.60
CA LYS A 100 -3.79 6.56 -2.99
C LYS A 100 -5.04 6.82 -3.84
N CYS A 101 -6.22 6.57 -3.28
CA CYS A 101 -7.51 6.89 -3.91
C CYS A 101 -7.61 8.39 -4.26
N ILE A 102 -7.21 9.29 -3.35
CA ILE A 102 -7.18 10.75 -3.62
C ILE A 102 -6.21 11.09 -4.74
N VAL A 103 -4.99 10.54 -4.71
CA VAL A 103 -3.95 10.85 -5.71
C VAL A 103 -4.35 10.40 -7.11
N ASN A 104 -4.91 9.19 -7.23
CA ASN A 104 -5.18 8.57 -8.52
C ASN A 104 -6.61 8.82 -9.03
N ASN A 105 -7.49 9.39 -8.20
CA ASN A 105 -8.91 9.64 -8.48
C ASN A 105 -9.63 8.43 -9.12
N ASN A 106 -9.29 7.22 -8.67
CA ASN A 106 -9.85 5.98 -9.22
C ASN A 106 -11.20 5.69 -8.54
N SER A 107 -12.30 6.07 -9.20
CA SER A 107 -13.64 6.03 -8.59
C SER A 107 -14.00 4.66 -8.03
N LYS A 108 -13.78 3.57 -8.77
CA LYS A 108 -14.13 2.21 -8.32
C LYS A 108 -13.32 1.74 -7.11
N PHE A 109 -12.03 2.08 -7.07
CA PHE A 109 -11.19 1.75 -5.91
C PHE A 109 -11.62 2.57 -4.69
N CYS A 110 -11.92 3.85 -4.88
CA CYS A 110 -12.44 4.71 -3.82
C CYS A 110 -13.78 4.22 -3.27
N GLU A 111 -14.72 3.88 -4.15
CA GLU A 111 -16.04 3.32 -3.81
C GLU A 111 -15.88 2.03 -2.97
N ALA A 112 -15.00 1.11 -3.39
CA ALA A 112 -14.75 -0.12 -2.64
C ALA A 112 -14.15 0.13 -1.24
N LEU A 113 -13.36 1.20 -1.07
CA LEU A 113 -12.85 1.60 0.25
C LEU A 113 -13.94 2.22 1.12
N ASP A 114 -14.89 2.96 0.52
CA ASP A 114 -16.02 3.51 1.26
C ASP A 114 -16.99 2.41 1.70
N GLU A 115 -17.25 1.39 0.87
CA GLU A 115 -17.97 0.18 1.28
C GLU A 115 -17.26 -0.57 2.41
N PHE A 116 -15.92 -0.67 2.33
CA PHE A 116 -15.13 -1.29 3.38
C PHE A 116 -15.27 -0.54 4.72
N LYS A 117 -15.33 0.79 4.69
CA LYS A 117 -15.47 1.62 5.90
C LYS A 117 -16.74 1.25 6.68
N ASP A 118 -17.86 1.02 5.98
CA ASP A 118 -19.12 0.64 6.60
C ASP A 118 -19.03 -0.75 7.24
N ASN A 119 -18.41 -1.71 6.55
CA ASN A 119 -18.14 -3.05 7.10
C ASN A 119 -17.27 -2.98 8.35
N TYR A 120 -16.20 -2.19 8.32
CA TYR A 120 -15.31 -2.00 9.47
C TYR A 120 -16.06 -1.40 10.66
N LYS A 121 -16.95 -0.43 10.43
CA LYS A 121 -17.74 0.18 11.51
C LYS A 121 -18.59 -0.85 12.24
N LEU A 122 -19.26 -1.74 11.50
CA LEU A 122 -20.02 -2.85 12.10
C LEU A 122 -19.12 -3.79 12.90
N LEU A 123 -17.96 -4.15 12.36
CA LEU A 123 -16.97 -5.00 13.03
C LEU A 123 -16.43 -4.35 14.31
N TYR A 124 -16.12 -3.05 14.26
CA TYR A 124 -15.63 -2.27 15.39
C TYR A 124 -16.67 -2.20 16.51
N HIS A 125 -17.94 -1.92 16.19
CA HIS A 125 -19.01 -1.95 17.19
C HIS A 125 -19.16 -3.33 17.83
N LYS A 126 -19.16 -4.40 17.02
CA LYS A 126 -19.22 -5.77 17.54
C LYS A 126 -18.02 -6.12 18.41
N SER A 127 -16.83 -5.63 18.07
CA SER A 127 -15.66 -5.83 18.90
C SER A 127 -15.83 -5.17 20.26
N ASN A 128 -16.46 -4.00 20.35
CA ASN A 128 -16.66 -3.28 21.62
C ASN A 128 -17.56 -4.03 22.61
N GLU A 129 -18.40 -4.92 22.10
CA GLU A 129 -19.28 -5.77 22.91
C GLU A 129 -18.57 -7.04 23.42
N LEU A 130 -17.41 -7.42 22.84
CA LEU A 130 -16.75 -8.70 23.08
C LEU A 130 -15.39 -8.50 23.75
N VAL A 131 -15.24 -9.00 24.98
CA VAL A 131 -14.02 -8.90 25.83
C VAL A 131 -12.74 -9.52 25.21
N LYS A 132 -12.84 -10.20 24.05
CA LYS A 132 -11.73 -10.90 23.40
C LYS A 132 -10.64 -9.99 22.85
N CYS A 133 -10.96 -8.74 22.54
CA CYS A 133 -9.99 -7.74 22.11
C CYS A 133 -9.87 -6.67 23.21
N ASN A 134 -8.65 -6.27 23.60
CA ASN A 134 -8.50 -5.18 24.57
C ASN A 134 -8.97 -3.86 23.93
N MET A 135 -10.23 -3.49 24.19
CA MET A 135 -10.93 -2.43 23.47
C MET A 135 -10.34 -1.03 23.67
N LYS A 136 -9.64 -0.78 24.77
CA LYS A 136 -9.09 0.57 25.09
C LYS A 136 -8.07 1.07 24.08
N GLU A 137 -7.54 0.19 23.22
CA GLU A 137 -6.45 0.50 22.29
C GLU A 137 -6.88 0.48 20.82
N ILE A 138 -8.09 0.02 20.51
CA ILE A 138 -8.63 -0.04 19.15
C ILE A 138 -9.20 1.33 18.76
N LYS A 139 -8.88 1.79 17.54
CA LYS A 139 -9.31 3.08 17.02
C LYS A 139 -10.30 2.91 15.87
N GLU A 140 -11.16 3.90 15.70
CA GLU A 140 -11.97 4.03 14.48
C GLU A 140 -11.10 4.31 13.26
N LEU A 141 -11.66 4.06 12.07
CA LEU A 141 -11.04 4.51 10.83
C LEU A 141 -11.04 6.05 10.78
N PRO A 142 -10.01 6.67 10.20
CA PRO A 142 -9.93 8.11 10.09
C PRO A 142 -11.07 8.69 9.24
N THR A 143 -11.46 9.93 9.53
CA THR A 143 -12.43 10.67 8.72
C THR A 143 -11.84 11.09 7.38
N GLN A 144 -12.68 11.53 6.44
CA GLN A 144 -12.19 12.02 5.14
C GLN A 144 -11.31 13.26 5.33
N GLU A 145 -11.66 14.14 6.25
CA GLU A 145 -10.89 15.33 6.61
C GLU A 145 -9.50 14.95 7.14
N GLU A 146 -9.43 13.95 8.03
CA GLU A 146 -8.16 13.44 8.54
C GLU A 146 -7.28 12.82 7.43
N ILE A 147 -7.89 12.06 6.51
CA ILE A 147 -7.17 11.54 5.33
C ILE A 147 -6.59 12.70 4.50
N VAL A 148 -7.38 13.74 4.23
CA VAL A 148 -6.95 14.91 3.43
C VAL A 148 -5.81 15.64 4.13
N ILE A 149 -5.89 15.84 5.45
CA ILE A 149 -4.81 16.43 6.24
C ILE A 149 -3.53 15.58 6.15
N MET A 150 -3.64 14.25 6.30
CA MET A 150 -2.50 13.34 6.16
C MET A 150 -1.86 13.45 4.77
N TYR A 151 -2.67 13.48 3.71
CA TYR A 151 -2.19 13.68 2.35
C TYR A 151 -1.43 15.01 2.18
N HIS A 152 -1.97 16.13 2.67
CA HIS A 152 -1.30 17.42 2.59
C HIS A 152 0.02 17.45 3.38
N ASN A 153 0.07 16.81 4.55
CA ASN A 153 1.28 16.69 5.34
C ASN A 153 2.37 15.88 4.61
N LEU A 154 1.99 14.78 3.94
CA LEU A 154 2.91 14.02 3.09
C LEU A 154 3.49 14.89 1.96
N LEU A 155 2.65 15.66 1.26
CA LEU A 155 3.12 16.58 0.22
C LEU A 155 4.08 17.66 0.75
N LYS A 156 3.81 18.21 1.93
CA LYS A 156 4.68 19.21 2.57
C LYS A 156 6.06 18.62 2.89
N ASN A 157 6.10 17.40 3.43
CA ASN A 157 7.35 16.71 3.74
C ASN A 157 8.18 16.45 2.48
N VAL A 158 7.56 15.96 1.40
CA VAL A 158 8.24 15.75 0.11
C VAL A 158 8.82 17.05 -0.46
N LYS A 159 8.12 18.19 -0.32
CA LYS A 159 8.64 19.50 -0.75
C LYS A 159 9.81 19.98 0.11
N ASN A 160 9.74 19.80 1.42
CA ASN A 160 10.81 20.19 2.34
C ASN A 160 12.09 19.37 2.10
N GLU A 161 11.98 18.07 1.81
CA GLU A 161 13.14 17.24 1.42
C GLU A 161 13.79 17.73 0.12
N LYS A 162 12.99 18.07 -0.90
CA LYS A 162 13.51 18.59 -2.18
C LYS A 162 14.25 19.92 -2.03
N HIS A 163 13.82 20.80 -1.12
CA HIS A 163 14.49 22.09 -0.87
C HIS A 163 15.78 22.00 -0.03
N SER A 164 16.10 20.84 0.56
CA SER A 164 17.29 20.67 1.42
C SER A 164 18.60 20.39 0.66
N THR A 165 18.61 20.37 -0.68
CA THR A 165 19.80 19.97 -1.48
C THR A 165 20.56 21.12 -2.15
N THR A 166 20.17 22.39 -1.97
CA THR A 166 20.86 23.54 -2.60
C THR A 166 21.28 24.62 -1.62
N ALA A 167 22.33 24.37 -0.80
CA ALA A 167 23.05 25.43 -0.09
C ALA A 167 24.42 25.01 0.50
N VAL A 168 25.35 24.41 -0.27
CA VAL A 168 26.78 24.42 0.09
C VAL A 168 27.67 24.46 -1.17
N VAL A 169 27.69 25.57 -1.90
CA VAL A 169 28.77 25.85 -2.89
C VAL A 169 29.39 27.25 -2.65
N GLY A 170 29.01 27.92 -1.56
CA GLY A 170 29.37 29.33 -1.31
C GLY A 170 30.53 29.60 -0.36
N SER A 171 31.42 28.64 -0.04
CA SER A 171 32.46 28.90 0.99
C SER A 171 33.84 28.28 0.77
N PHE A 172 34.15 27.71 -0.40
CA PHE A 172 35.50 27.17 -0.66
C PHE A 172 36.39 28.04 -1.55
N LEU A 173 35.87 29.07 -2.22
CA LEU A 173 36.70 29.99 -3.02
C LEU A 173 37.52 30.97 -2.17
N GLY A 174 37.22 31.11 -0.88
CA GLY A 174 37.97 31.99 0.04
C GLY A 174 39.31 31.43 0.52
N LEU A 175 39.52 30.11 0.45
CA LEU A 175 40.73 29.46 0.98
C LEU A 175 41.85 29.31 -0.06
N PHE A 176 41.55 29.31 -1.36
CA PHE A 176 42.59 29.25 -2.40
C PHE A 176 43.33 30.58 -2.60
N SER A 177 42.72 31.71 -2.23
CA SER A 177 43.34 33.03 -2.39
C SER A 177 44.45 33.34 -1.39
N THR A 178 44.49 32.67 -0.22
CA THR A 178 45.52 32.92 0.79
C THR A 178 46.78 32.11 0.55
N VAL A 179 46.67 30.90 -0.01
CA VAL A 179 47.83 30.01 -0.28
C VAL A 179 48.77 30.60 -1.35
N THR A 180 48.25 31.32 -2.34
CA THR A 180 49.06 32.01 -3.37
C THR A 180 49.85 33.20 -2.82
N LEU A 181 49.35 33.90 -1.80
CA LEU A 181 50.06 35.01 -1.18
C LEU A 181 51.28 34.52 -0.39
N PHE A 182 51.16 33.44 0.39
CA PHE A 182 52.28 32.89 1.17
C PHE A 182 53.37 32.25 0.29
N TYR A 183 52.98 31.60 -0.81
CA TYR A 183 53.96 31.03 -1.76
C TYR A 183 54.83 32.11 -2.40
N LYS A 184 54.28 33.30 -2.69
CA LYS A 184 55.02 34.40 -3.32
C LYS A 184 55.97 35.11 -2.36
N VAL A 185 55.63 35.21 -1.07
CA VAL A 185 56.49 35.83 -0.03
C VAL A 185 57.75 34.98 0.23
N THR A 186 57.63 33.65 0.23
CA THR A 186 58.76 32.75 0.55
C THR A 186 59.88 32.80 -0.51
N LYS A 187 59.54 33.11 -1.77
CA LYS A 187 60.53 33.20 -2.88
C LYS A 187 61.34 34.50 -2.91
N ILE A 188 61.00 35.48 -2.08
CA ILE A 188 61.71 36.78 -2.02
C ILE A 188 62.82 36.76 -0.94
N TYR A 189 62.80 35.78 -0.03
CA TYR A 189 63.72 35.68 1.12
C TYR A 189 64.72 34.51 1.04
N LEU A 190 64.88 33.86 -0.11
CA LEU A 190 65.90 32.84 -0.41
C LEU A 190 66.67 33.25 -1.67
#